data_AF-A0A3M2CQF1-F1
#
_entry.id   AF-A0A3M2CQF1-F1
#
_cell.length_a   1.000
_cell.length_b   1.000
_cell.length_c   1.000
_cell.angle_alpha   90.00
_cell.angle_beta   90.00
_cell.angle_gamma   90.00
#
_symmetry.space_group_name_H-M   'P 1'
#
loop_
_entity.id
_entity.type
_entity.pdbx_description
1 polymer ?
#
loop_
_entity_poly.entity_id
_entity_poly.type
_entity_poly.pdbx_seq_one_letter_code
_entity_poly.pdbx_strand_id
1 'polypeptide(L)'
;MSRPAQPGPRRPTGVSMMNTIALLVSALLTMTALGQPAAPIAPTAVPFPHPAITEVLFHVPRDSEGDPTLDGVRDPVGDEFIEIANLHDRAIDITGYTLTDRGGQIAFTFPRLTLAPGEVAVVFNGLNTSIEGPVGTSSEAPTARNPNFNNAWVFTLGNTKRTVALNNQKDRVALSTPAGAPVDMVIWGETDARDYTSRPRVAYVKPSPGCSVQRVRQTGELLPHTTIDGALFSPGWIPERVTISEAEDD
;
A
#
# COMPACT_ATOMS: atom_id res chain seq x y z
N MET A 1 67.60 59.89 0.46
CA MET A 1 67.20 58.46 0.47
C MET A 1 66.42 58.16 -0.81
N SER A 2 66.60 57.12 -1.60
CA SER A 2 67.76 56.33 -2.04
C SER A 2 67.28 55.57 -3.29
N ARG A 3 67.86 55.95 -4.43
CA ARG A 3 68.03 55.34 -5.78
C ARG A 3 67.34 54.00 -6.17
N PRO A 4 66.88 53.84 -7.44
CA PRO A 4 66.37 52.59 -8.01
C PRO A 4 67.48 51.71 -8.67
N ALA A 5 67.23 50.41 -8.85
CA ALA A 5 67.96 49.53 -9.77
C ALA A 5 67.14 48.28 -10.20
N GLN A 6 67.04 48.05 -11.51
CA GLN A 6 66.80 46.75 -12.17
C GLN A 6 68.15 46.23 -12.78
N PRO A 7 68.21 45.19 -13.63
CA PRO A 7 68.02 43.74 -13.38
C PRO A 7 69.27 42.93 -13.84
N GLY A 8 69.31 41.60 -13.67
CA GLY A 8 70.29 40.76 -14.38
C GLY A 8 70.43 39.31 -13.90
N PRO A 9 70.89 38.38 -14.74
CA PRO A 9 70.33 37.03 -14.89
C PRO A 9 71.23 35.91 -14.35
N ARG A 10 70.68 34.70 -14.15
CA ARG A 10 71.44 33.45 -14.37
C ARG A 10 70.62 32.41 -15.10
N ARG A 11 71.25 31.92 -16.17
CA ARG A 11 70.82 30.90 -17.13
C ARG A 11 70.96 29.48 -16.55
N PRO A 12 70.36 28.48 -17.23
CA PRO A 12 70.14 27.13 -16.73
C PRO A 12 71.37 26.23 -16.94
N THR A 13 71.52 25.24 -16.08
CA THR A 13 72.47 24.13 -16.29
C THR A 13 71.73 22.81 -16.11
N GLY A 14 71.82 21.95 -17.12
CA GLY A 14 71.50 20.54 -16.98
C GLY A 14 70.42 20.03 -17.93
N VAL A 15 70.77 19.92 -19.21
CA VAL A 15 70.15 18.93 -20.10
C VAL A 15 70.57 17.55 -19.58
N SER A 16 69.59 16.68 -19.31
CA SER A 16 69.76 15.24 -19.56
C SER A 16 68.47 14.70 -20.15
N MET A 17 68.57 14.40 -21.44
CA MET A 17 67.57 13.74 -22.25
C MET A 17 67.66 12.25 -21.91
N MET A 18 66.64 11.68 -21.26
CA MET A 18 66.45 10.24 -21.21
C MET A 18 65.03 9.92 -21.69
N ASN A 19 64.97 9.44 -22.93
CA ASN A 19 63.86 8.66 -23.45
C ASN A 19 63.63 7.44 -22.57
N THR A 20 62.47 7.31 -21.94
CA THR A 20 61.93 5.98 -21.59
C THR A 20 60.41 6.04 -21.43
N ILE A 21 59.71 5.53 -22.45
CA ILE A 21 58.46 4.74 -22.41
C ILE A 21 57.41 5.21 -21.40
N ALA A 22 56.35 5.85 -21.89
CA ALA A 22 55.08 5.93 -21.19
C ALA A 22 54.50 4.51 -21.04
N LEU A 23 54.63 3.92 -19.86
CA LEU A 23 53.87 2.73 -19.50
C LEU A 23 52.44 3.18 -19.16
N LEU A 24 51.51 3.06 -20.11
CA LEU A 24 50.09 3.03 -19.80
C LEU A 24 49.84 1.78 -18.96
N VAL A 25 49.77 1.94 -17.64
CA VAL A 25 49.18 0.91 -16.78
C VAL A 25 47.67 1.10 -16.88
N SER A 26 47.05 0.39 -17.83
CA SER A 26 45.61 0.14 -17.77
C SER A 26 45.33 -0.66 -16.50
N ALA A 27 44.91 0.02 -15.44
CA ALA A 27 44.28 -0.63 -14.31
C ALA A 27 42.91 -1.13 -14.79
N LEU A 28 42.87 -2.39 -15.25
CA LEU A 28 41.62 -3.13 -15.40
C LEU A 28 41.10 -3.36 -13.99
N LEU A 29 40.23 -2.47 -13.53
CA LEU A 29 39.50 -2.63 -12.28
C LEU A 29 38.47 -3.74 -12.53
N THR A 30 38.84 -4.99 -12.23
CA THR A 30 37.87 -6.08 -12.16
C THR A 30 36.94 -5.77 -11.00
N MET A 31 35.77 -5.21 -11.31
CA MET A 31 34.63 -5.18 -10.41
C MET A 31 34.20 -6.64 -10.20
N THR A 32 34.81 -7.30 -9.22
CA THR A 32 34.18 -8.47 -8.61
C THR A 32 32.95 -7.92 -7.89
N ALA A 33 31.81 -7.91 -8.57
CA ALA A 33 30.53 -7.71 -7.93
C ALA A 33 30.40 -8.83 -6.89
N LEU A 34 30.71 -8.52 -5.63
CA LEU A 34 30.26 -9.33 -4.51
C LEU A 34 28.74 -9.35 -4.68
N GLY A 35 28.21 -10.51 -5.07
CA GLY A 35 26.79 -10.73 -5.22
C GLY A 35 26.13 -10.40 -3.89
N GLN A 36 25.60 -9.18 -3.79
CA GLN A 36 24.59 -8.90 -2.78
C GLN A 36 23.48 -9.91 -3.07
N PRO A 37 23.12 -10.79 -2.11
CA PRO A 37 21.92 -11.58 -2.28
C PRO A 37 20.81 -10.58 -2.57
N ALA A 38 20.13 -10.76 -3.71
CA ALA A 38 18.97 -9.96 -4.04
C ALA A 38 18.08 -9.94 -2.81
N ALA A 39 17.68 -8.75 -2.35
CA ALA A 39 16.67 -8.65 -1.31
C ALA A 39 15.50 -9.53 -1.75
N PRO A 40 14.96 -10.40 -0.88
CA PRO A 40 13.87 -11.28 -1.25
C PRO A 40 12.77 -10.41 -1.86
N ILE A 41 12.41 -10.68 -3.12
CA ILE A 41 11.33 -9.99 -3.80
C ILE A 41 10.12 -10.17 -2.89
N ALA A 42 9.60 -9.07 -2.35
CA ALA A 42 8.42 -9.12 -1.51
C ALA A 42 7.31 -9.84 -2.30
N PRO A 43 6.59 -10.80 -1.69
CA PRO A 43 5.60 -11.57 -2.42
C PRO A 43 4.53 -10.63 -2.99
N THR A 44 4.34 -10.64 -4.30
CA THR A 44 3.32 -9.83 -5.00
C THR A 44 1.90 -10.28 -4.66
N ALA A 45 1.72 -11.55 -4.28
CA ALA A 45 0.47 -12.14 -3.81
C ALA A 45 0.57 -12.55 -2.34
N VAL A 46 -0.54 -12.46 -1.59
CA VAL A 46 -0.64 -13.12 -0.28
C VAL A 46 -0.64 -14.64 -0.47
N PRO A 47 0.08 -15.42 0.35
CA PRO A 47 0.04 -16.87 0.23
C PRO A 47 -1.32 -17.44 0.66
N PHE A 48 -1.76 -18.53 0.02
CA PHE A 48 -2.92 -19.30 0.49
C PHE A 48 -2.64 -19.80 1.93
N PRO A 49 -3.62 -19.72 2.86
CA PRO A 49 -5.04 -19.37 2.69
C PRO A 49 -5.39 -17.94 3.13
N HIS A 50 -4.50 -16.96 2.96
CA HIS A 50 -4.73 -15.61 3.51
C HIS A 50 -5.55 -14.72 2.58
N PRO A 51 -6.49 -13.92 3.11
CA PRO A 51 -7.13 -12.86 2.34
C PRO A 51 -6.13 -11.74 2.02
N ALA A 52 -6.49 -10.90 1.07
CA ALA A 52 -5.74 -9.72 0.67
C ALA A 52 -6.52 -8.45 1.00
N ILE A 53 -5.85 -7.39 1.43
CA ILE A 53 -6.42 -6.03 1.44
C ILE A 53 -6.49 -5.55 0.00
N THR A 54 -7.68 -5.16 -0.44
CA THR A 54 -7.95 -4.72 -1.82
C THR A 54 -8.26 -3.24 -1.90
N GLU A 55 -8.81 -2.64 -0.86
CA GLU A 55 -9.08 -1.21 -0.81
C GLU A 55 -8.95 -0.66 0.62
N VAL A 56 -8.48 0.58 0.73
CA VAL A 56 -8.53 1.36 1.98
C VAL A 56 -9.04 2.76 1.66
N LEU A 57 -10.24 3.08 2.13
CA LEU A 57 -10.86 4.39 1.98
C LEU A 57 -10.54 5.30 3.18
N PHE A 58 -9.29 5.74 3.29
CA PHE A 58 -8.85 6.62 4.39
C PHE A 58 -9.04 8.12 4.10
N HIS A 59 -9.39 8.48 2.86
CA HIS A 59 -9.59 9.88 2.48
C HIS A 59 -10.93 10.03 1.76
N VAL A 60 -12.03 10.00 2.54
CA VAL A 60 -13.41 10.12 2.02
C VAL A 60 -13.54 11.33 1.07
N PRO A 61 -13.92 11.15 -0.21
CA PRO A 61 -14.10 12.23 -1.19
C PRO A 61 -15.05 13.31 -0.68
N ARG A 62 -14.94 14.58 -1.13
CA ARG A 62 -15.78 15.69 -0.64
C ARG A 62 -16.99 16.01 -1.52
N ASP A 63 -17.03 15.43 -2.70
CA ASP A 63 -18.07 15.58 -3.71
C ASP A 63 -19.19 14.54 -3.50
N SER A 64 -20.01 14.32 -4.53
CA SER A 64 -21.11 13.36 -4.52
C SER A 64 -20.69 11.91 -4.27
N GLU A 65 -19.40 11.62 -4.29
CA GLU A 65 -18.84 10.27 -4.12
C GLU A 65 -18.40 10.01 -2.67
N GLY A 66 -18.56 11.00 -1.78
CA GLY A 66 -18.21 10.91 -0.37
C GLY A 66 -19.20 10.19 0.53
N ASP A 67 -20.08 9.35 -0.01
CA ASP A 67 -21.08 8.55 0.75
C ASP A 67 -21.06 7.08 0.28
N PRO A 68 -19.97 6.35 0.57
CA PRO A 68 -19.85 4.93 0.26
C PRO A 68 -20.79 4.07 1.10
N THR A 69 -21.37 4.56 2.20
CA THR A 69 -22.36 3.80 2.97
C THR A 69 -23.76 3.83 2.38
N LEU A 70 -24.00 4.72 1.41
CA LEU A 70 -25.25 4.89 0.68
C LEU A 70 -26.41 5.29 1.59
N ASP A 71 -26.12 6.03 2.66
CA ASP A 71 -27.12 6.45 3.65
C ASP A 71 -27.67 7.86 3.39
N GLY A 72 -27.16 8.53 2.36
CA GLY A 72 -27.53 9.86 1.92
C GLY A 72 -26.73 10.97 2.60
N VAL A 73 -25.81 10.66 3.51
CA VAL A 73 -25.04 11.64 4.28
C VAL A 73 -23.57 11.26 4.34
N ARG A 74 -22.74 12.08 3.68
CA ARG A 74 -21.29 12.03 3.87
C ARG A 74 -20.88 12.28 5.33
N ASP A 75 -20.16 11.33 5.91
CA ASP A 75 -19.40 11.45 7.15
C ASP A 75 -17.90 11.13 6.91
N PRO A 76 -16.97 12.09 7.08
CA PRO A 76 -15.54 11.89 6.76
C PRO A 76 -14.82 10.82 7.59
N VAL A 77 -15.43 10.32 8.67
CA VAL A 77 -14.90 9.24 9.50
C VAL A 77 -15.77 8.00 9.34
N GLY A 78 -17.09 8.16 9.39
CA GLY A 78 -18.04 7.04 9.29
C GLY A 78 -17.93 6.26 8.00
N ASP A 79 -17.69 6.97 6.90
CA ASP A 79 -17.57 6.42 5.56
C ASP A 79 -16.22 5.81 5.24
N GLU A 80 -15.23 5.92 6.13
CA GLU A 80 -13.98 5.20 5.97
C GLU A 80 -14.24 3.68 5.96
N PHE A 81 -13.52 2.95 5.10
CA PHE A 81 -13.61 1.50 5.10
C PHE A 81 -12.30 0.82 4.73
N ILE A 82 -12.26 -0.47 5.05
CA ILE A 82 -11.22 -1.40 4.61
C ILE A 82 -11.91 -2.56 3.91
N GLU A 83 -11.43 -2.90 2.71
CA GLU A 83 -11.90 -4.04 1.95
C GLU A 83 -10.84 -5.14 1.92
N ILE A 84 -11.29 -6.38 2.13
CA ILE A 84 -10.49 -7.58 1.91
C ILE A 84 -11.20 -8.55 0.97
N ALA A 85 -10.43 -9.36 0.25
CA ALA A 85 -10.99 -10.37 -0.65
C ALA A 85 -10.27 -11.71 -0.56
N ASN A 86 -11.00 -12.77 -0.89
CA ASN A 86 -10.42 -14.05 -1.22
C ASN A 86 -9.96 -14.06 -2.69
N LEU A 87 -8.66 -13.84 -2.88
CA LEU A 87 -8.01 -13.86 -4.19
C LEU A 87 -7.63 -15.28 -4.66
N HIS A 88 -8.01 -16.33 -3.93
CA HIS A 88 -7.65 -17.71 -4.27
C HIS A 88 -8.77 -18.41 -5.02
N ASP A 89 -8.44 -19.54 -5.64
CA ASP A 89 -9.37 -20.43 -6.33
C ASP A 89 -10.15 -21.37 -5.39
N ARG A 90 -9.94 -21.23 -4.07
CA ARG A 90 -10.55 -22.05 -3.02
C ARG A 90 -11.08 -21.18 -1.89
N ALA A 91 -12.09 -21.70 -1.19
CA ALA A 91 -12.62 -21.04 -0.01
C ALA A 91 -11.55 -20.91 1.09
N ILE A 92 -11.57 -19.78 1.81
CA ILE A 92 -10.70 -19.49 2.94
C ILE A 92 -11.53 -19.17 4.18
N ASP A 93 -11.11 -19.68 5.34
CA ASP A 93 -11.68 -19.31 6.64
C ASP A 93 -10.96 -18.07 7.16
N ILE A 94 -11.72 -17.00 7.39
CA ILE A 94 -11.20 -15.72 7.91
C ILE A 94 -11.59 -15.48 9.37
N THR A 95 -12.14 -16.49 10.06
CA THR A 95 -12.48 -16.42 11.48
C THR A 95 -11.29 -15.94 12.29
N GLY A 96 -11.48 -14.87 13.07
CA GLY A 96 -10.47 -14.35 13.98
C GLY A 96 -9.34 -13.57 13.33
N TYR A 97 -9.33 -13.39 12.00
CA TYR A 97 -8.42 -12.43 11.38
C TYR A 97 -8.72 -11.03 11.89
N THR A 98 -7.70 -10.18 11.93
CA THR A 98 -7.84 -8.81 12.44
C THR A 98 -7.40 -7.77 11.43
N LEU A 99 -8.07 -6.61 11.48
CA LEU A 99 -7.67 -5.38 10.81
C LEU A 99 -7.30 -4.34 11.87
N THR A 100 -6.09 -3.78 11.77
CA THR A 100 -5.61 -2.76 12.70
C THR A 100 -4.89 -1.62 11.98
N ASP A 101 -5.01 -0.40 12.47
CA ASP A 101 -4.21 0.72 11.98
C ASP A 101 -2.82 0.81 12.65
N ARG A 102 -2.08 1.91 12.44
CA ARG A 102 -0.76 2.08 13.06
C ARG A 102 -0.83 2.28 14.58
N GLY A 103 -1.80 3.05 15.07
CA GLY A 103 -1.93 3.39 16.48
C GLY A 103 -2.87 2.45 17.26
N GLY A 104 -3.62 1.59 16.57
CA GLY A 104 -4.53 0.62 17.17
C GLY A 104 -5.89 1.20 17.55
N GLN A 105 -6.25 2.37 17.01
CA GLN A 105 -7.58 2.95 17.14
C GLN A 105 -8.60 2.15 16.34
N ILE A 106 -8.26 1.77 15.10
CA ILE A 106 -9.04 0.82 14.30
C ILE A 106 -8.62 -0.57 14.75
N ALA A 107 -9.59 -1.35 15.21
CA ALA A 107 -9.39 -2.73 15.63
C ALA A 107 -10.66 -3.53 15.36
N PHE A 108 -10.65 -4.33 14.30
CA PHE A 108 -11.75 -5.21 13.93
C PHE A 108 -11.28 -6.65 13.91
N THR A 109 -12.06 -7.56 14.48
CA THR A 109 -11.83 -9.01 14.42
C THR A 109 -12.98 -9.64 13.66
N PHE A 110 -12.69 -10.41 12.62
CA PHE A 110 -13.73 -11.09 11.87
C PHE A 110 -14.40 -12.19 12.72
N PRO A 111 -15.74 -12.24 12.78
CA PRO A 111 -16.46 -13.36 13.37
C PRO A 111 -16.31 -14.60 12.48
N ARG A 112 -17.03 -15.69 12.81
CA ARG A 112 -17.01 -16.90 11.97
C ARG A 112 -17.52 -16.58 10.57
N LEU A 113 -16.61 -16.61 9.59
CA LEU A 113 -16.92 -16.37 8.19
C LEU A 113 -15.93 -17.11 7.29
N THR A 114 -16.45 -17.73 6.24
CA THR A 114 -15.67 -18.31 5.15
C THR A 114 -15.96 -17.51 3.89
N LEU A 115 -14.90 -17.09 3.20
CA LEU A 115 -15.01 -16.44 1.90
C LEU A 115 -14.80 -17.48 0.80
N ALA A 116 -15.78 -17.63 -0.10
CA ALA A 116 -15.60 -18.38 -1.34
C ALA A 116 -14.63 -17.64 -2.30
N PRO A 117 -14.13 -18.29 -3.36
CA PRO A 117 -13.29 -17.63 -4.37
C PRO A 117 -13.92 -16.34 -4.90
N GLY A 118 -13.16 -15.24 -4.87
CA GLY A 118 -13.61 -13.93 -5.34
C GLY A 118 -14.56 -13.20 -4.40
N GLU A 119 -15.00 -13.80 -3.28
CA GLU A 119 -15.84 -13.09 -2.32
C GLU A 119 -15.06 -12.02 -1.56
N VAL A 120 -15.78 -10.95 -1.24
CA VAL A 120 -15.25 -9.73 -0.63
C VAL A 120 -15.91 -9.50 0.73
N ALA A 121 -15.14 -8.98 1.67
CA ALA A 121 -15.64 -8.44 2.93
C ALA A 121 -15.23 -6.97 3.07
N VAL A 122 -16.20 -6.12 3.40
CA VAL A 122 -16.01 -4.68 3.60
C VAL A 122 -16.27 -4.36 5.07
N VAL A 123 -15.36 -3.65 5.71
CA VAL A 123 -15.51 -3.17 7.09
C VAL A 123 -15.56 -1.65 7.09
N PHE A 124 -16.74 -1.09 7.29
CA PHE A 124 -16.92 0.35 7.49
C PHE A 124 -16.56 0.77 8.92
N ASN A 125 -16.04 1.98 9.08
CA ASN A 125 -15.82 2.62 10.37
C ASN A 125 -17.16 2.80 11.11
N GLY A 126 -18.18 3.29 10.39
CA GLY A 126 -19.56 3.24 10.82
C GLY A 126 -20.00 4.33 11.80
N LEU A 127 -19.18 5.37 12.00
CA LEU A 127 -19.54 6.54 12.80
C LEU A 127 -20.66 7.36 12.14
N ASN A 128 -21.82 7.47 12.79
CA ASN A 128 -22.99 8.21 12.30
C ASN A 128 -23.58 7.68 10.98
N THR A 129 -23.29 6.44 10.59
CA THR A 129 -23.75 5.88 9.32
C THR A 129 -24.97 4.98 9.50
N SER A 130 -25.83 4.87 8.49
CA SER A 130 -26.90 3.88 8.41
C SER A 130 -26.81 3.04 7.14
N ILE A 131 -26.14 1.89 7.23
CA ILE A 131 -25.95 1.00 6.07
C ILE A 131 -27.20 0.13 5.89
N GLU A 132 -27.89 0.26 4.76
CA GLU A 132 -29.04 -0.57 4.41
C GLU A 132 -28.64 -2.00 4.03
N GLY A 133 -29.44 -2.98 4.47
CA GLY A 133 -29.26 -4.40 4.14
C GLY A 133 -28.58 -5.22 5.25
N PRO A 134 -28.15 -6.47 4.95
CA PRO A 134 -27.42 -7.31 5.89
C PRO A 134 -26.06 -6.68 6.25
N VAL A 135 -25.83 -6.44 7.55
CA VAL A 135 -24.56 -5.90 8.08
C VAL A 135 -24.19 -6.64 9.35
N GLY A 136 -22.93 -7.08 9.44
CA GLY A 136 -22.36 -7.76 10.60
C GLY A 136 -21.53 -6.83 11.48
N THR A 137 -21.03 -7.39 12.57
CA THR A 137 -20.12 -6.73 13.51
C THR A 137 -18.92 -7.65 13.79
N SER A 138 -18.02 -7.25 14.68
CA SER A 138 -16.91 -8.11 15.13
C SER A 138 -17.36 -9.33 15.93
N SER A 139 -18.61 -9.36 16.43
CA SER A 139 -19.16 -10.49 17.18
C SER A 139 -20.01 -11.44 16.33
N GLU A 140 -20.55 -10.96 15.20
CA GLU A 140 -21.52 -11.72 14.40
C GLU A 140 -21.41 -11.38 12.90
N ALA A 141 -21.37 -12.40 12.06
CA ALA A 141 -21.40 -12.24 10.60
C ALA A 141 -22.78 -11.74 10.14
N PRO A 142 -22.88 -10.96 9.04
CA PRO A 142 -24.19 -10.63 8.51
C PRO A 142 -24.91 -11.92 8.07
N THR A 143 -26.24 -11.91 8.13
CA THR A 143 -27.08 -13.08 7.82
C THR A 143 -27.07 -13.47 6.35
N ALA A 144 -26.66 -12.56 5.47
CA ALA A 144 -26.47 -12.75 4.05
C ALA A 144 -25.47 -11.72 3.50
N ARG A 145 -25.08 -11.86 2.23
CA ARG A 145 -24.32 -10.84 1.50
C ARG A 145 -25.21 -9.63 1.19
N ASN A 146 -24.65 -8.43 1.18
CA ASN A 146 -25.40 -7.21 1.01
C ASN A 146 -25.55 -6.83 -0.49
N PRO A 147 -26.78 -6.77 -1.03
CA PRO A 147 -27.01 -6.53 -2.47
C PRO A 147 -26.64 -5.10 -2.91
N ASN A 148 -26.60 -4.13 -1.99
CA ASN A 148 -26.22 -2.74 -2.29
C ASN A 148 -24.70 -2.60 -2.52
N PHE A 149 -23.93 -3.63 -2.15
CA PHE A 149 -22.47 -3.66 -2.22
C PHE A 149 -22.03 -4.89 -3.03
N ASN A 150 -22.54 -5.05 -4.26
CA ASN A 150 -22.29 -6.18 -5.18
C ASN A 150 -22.23 -7.56 -4.52
N ASN A 151 -23.05 -7.78 -3.49
CA ASN A 151 -23.04 -9.01 -2.69
C ASN A 151 -21.72 -9.24 -1.91
N ALA A 152 -21.10 -8.19 -1.36
CA ALA A 152 -20.07 -8.33 -0.34
C ALA A 152 -20.64 -8.76 1.01
N TRP A 153 -19.77 -9.33 1.84
CA TRP A 153 -20.00 -9.49 3.27
C TRP A 153 -19.70 -8.14 3.95
N VAL A 154 -20.74 -7.38 4.31
CA VAL A 154 -20.58 -6.04 4.87
C VAL A 154 -20.59 -6.07 6.39
N PHE A 155 -19.66 -5.34 6.98
CA PHE A 155 -19.47 -5.19 8.42
C PHE A 155 -19.35 -3.71 8.80
N THR A 156 -19.66 -3.43 10.06
CA THR A 156 -19.35 -2.15 10.71
C THR A 156 -18.49 -2.37 11.95
N LEU A 157 -17.53 -1.48 12.19
CA LEU A 157 -16.80 -1.38 13.45
C LEU A 157 -17.73 -0.91 14.59
N GLY A 158 -18.86 -0.27 14.27
CA GLY A 158 -19.77 0.31 15.25
C GLY A 158 -19.14 1.48 15.99
N ASN A 159 -18.27 2.25 15.32
CA ASN A 159 -17.55 3.34 15.94
C ASN A 159 -18.51 4.44 16.45
N THR A 160 -18.17 5.01 17.61
CA THR A 160 -18.92 6.10 18.25
C THR A 160 -18.04 7.33 18.51
N LYS A 161 -16.78 7.33 18.04
CA LYS A 161 -15.80 8.38 18.34
C LYS A 161 -15.09 8.84 17.07
N ARG A 162 -15.11 10.16 16.81
CA ARG A 162 -14.33 10.83 15.74
C ARG A 162 -12.83 10.52 15.75
N THR A 163 -12.27 10.15 16.90
CA THR A 163 -10.83 9.86 17.07
C THR A 163 -10.44 8.45 16.66
N VAL A 164 -11.41 7.58 16.40
CA VAL A 164 -11.20 6.25 15.81
C VAL A 164 -11.40 6.43 14.31
N ALA A 165 -10.32 6.80 13.63
CA ALA A 165 -10.31 7.15 12.22
C ALA A 165 -8.95 6.81 11.62
N LEU A 166 -8.91 6.56 10.31
CA LEU A 166 -7.66 6.44 9.57
C LEU A 166 -7.06 7.82 9.32
N ASN A 167 -5.73 7.94 9.35
CA ASN A 167 -5.10 9.22 9.10
C ASN A 167 -4.92 9.50 7.59
N ASN A 168 -5.54 10.56 7.08
CA ASN A 168 -5.48 10.94 5.66
C ASN A 168 -4.05 11.13 5.07
N GLN A 169 -3.08 11.49 5.90
CA GLN A 169 -1.73 11.84 5.46
C GLN A 169 -0.74 10.69 5.61
N LYS A 170 -0.81 9.98 6.73
CA LYS A 170 0.08 8.86 7.02
C LYS A 170 -0.53 7.89 8.01
N ASP A 171 -0.68 6.65 7.58
CA ASP A 171 -1.10 5.54 8.43
C ASP A 171 -0.70 4.21 7.81
N ARG A 172 -1.18 3.13 8.41
CA ARG A 172 -1.24 1.81 7.77
C ARG A 172 -2.55 1.12 8.10
N VAL A 173 -2.85 0.09 7.32
CA VAL A 173 -3.75 -1.00 7.70
C VAL A 173 -2.96 -2.29 7.66
N ALA A 174 -3.05 -3.09 8.72
CA ALA A 174 -2.49 -4.43 8.78
C ALA A 174 -3.60 -5.46 8.93
N LEU A 175 -3.60 -6.45 8.03
CA LEU A 175 -4.40 -7.66 8.11
C LEU A 175 -3.55 -8.75 8.75
N SER A 176 -4.02 -9.29 9.87
CA SER A 176 -3.27 -10.29 10.65
C SER A 176 -4.06 -11.56 10.87
N THR A 177 -3.34 -12.68 10.98
CA THR A 177 -3.89 -13.97 11.41
C THR A 177 -4.47 -13.91 12.83
N PRO A 178 -5.28 -14.91 13.24
CA PRO A 178 -5.75 -15.01 14.63
C PRO A 178 -4.64 -15.08 15.68
N ALA A 179 -3.43 -15.52 15.29
CA ALA A 179 -2.25 -15.55 16.15
C ALA A 179 -1.53 -14.19 16.26
N GLY A 180 -2.01 -13.16 15.56
CA GLY A 180 -1.46 -11.80 15.57
C GLY A 180 -0.31 -11.57 14.58
N ALA A 181 0.05 -12.54 13.75
CA ALA A 181 1.06 -12.34 12.71
C ALA A 181 0.45 -11.61 11.50
N PRO A 182 0.99 -10.46 11.05
CA PRO A 182 0.51 -9.76 9.87
C PRO A 182 0.84 -10.56 8.60
N VAL A 183 -0.11 -10.57 7.65
CA VAL A 183 -0.02 -11.27 6.37
C VAL A 183 -0.12 -10.34 5.16
N ASP A 184 -0.83 -9.22 5.30
CA ASP A 184 -0.92 -8.17 4.28
C ASP A 184 -0.98 -6.79 4.94
N MET A 185 -0.34 -5.80 4.33
CA MET A 185 -0.25 -4.46 4.88
C MET A 185 -0.31 -3.41 3.77
N VAL A 186 -1.05 -2.35 4.01
CA VAL A 186 -1.08 -1.14 3.17
C VAL A 186 -0.57 0.01 4.01
N ILE A 187 0.45 0.72 3.52
CA ILE A 187 1.07 1.85 4.22
C ILE A 187 1.10 3.04 3.27
N TRP A 188 0.62 4.20 3.70
CA TRP A 188 0.65 5.44 2.91
C TRP A 188 1.36 6.58 3.64
N GLY A 189 2.00 7.44 2.86
CA GLY A 189 2.79 8.55 3.39
C GLY A 189 4.11 8.07 4.01
N GLU A 190 4.34 8.39 5.28
CA GLU A 190 5.57 8.00 5.97
C GLU A 190 5.50 6.57 6.49
N THR A 191 6.59 5.84 6.30
CA THR A 191 6.71 4.46 6.75
C THR A 191 7.30 4.40 8.14
N ASP A 192 6.67 3.67 9.06
CA ASP A 192 7.45 3.06 10.11
C ASP A 192 8.15 1.83 9.52
N ALA A 193 9.45 1.94 9.26
CA ALA A 193 10.27 0.80 8.86
C ALA A 193 10.33 -0.18 10.05
N ARG A 194 9.30 -1.02 10.19
CA ARG A 194 9.30 -2.14 11.12
C ARG A 194 9.76 -3.37 10.35
N ASP A 195 10.78 -4.04 10.88
CA ASP A 195 11.13 -5.38 10.46
C ASP A 195 10.10 -6.34 11.04
N TYR A 196 9.14 -6.76 10.22
CA TYR A 196 8.15 -7.75 10.62
C TYR A 196 8.75 -9.13 10.40
N THR A 197 8.91 -9.88 11.50
CA THR A 197 9.42 -11.25 11.46
C THR A 197 8.57 -12.18 10.60
N SER A 198 7.27 -11.91 10.45
CA SER A 198 6.34 -12.68 9.61
C SER A 198 6.46 -12.40 8.11
N ARG A 199 7.21 -11.36 7.70
CA ARG A 199 7.36 -10.93 6.30
C ARG A 199 6.01 -10.83 5.55
N PRO A 200 5.07 -10.00 6.02
CA PRO A 200 3.79 -9.79 5.34
C PRO A 200 4.04 -9.30 3.92
N ARG A 201 3.04 -9.47 3.05
CA ARG A 201 2.99 -8.65 1.84
C ARG A 201 2.80 -7.19 2.27
N VAL A 202 3.60 -6.28 1.72
CA VAL A 202 3.51 -4.85 2.05
C VAL A 202 3.38 -4.04 0.77
N ALA A 203 2.33 -3.23 0.70
CA ALA A 203 2.15 -2.22 -0.33
C ALA A 203 2.46 -0.83 0.25
N TYR A 204 3.42 -0.14 -0.36
CA TYR A 204 3.78 1.23 0.00
C TYR A 204 3.22 2.21 -1.01
N VAL A 205 2.46 3.19 -0.53
CA VAL A 205 1.89 4.26 -1.34
C VAL A 205 2.64 5.55 -1.02
N LYS A 206 3.62 5.91 -1.87
CA LYS A 206 4.49 7.07 -1.68
C LYS A 206 4.52 7.98 -2.91
N PRO A 207 4.40 9.32 -2.73
CA PRO A 207 3.94 10.01 -1.52
C PRO A 207 2.47 9.67 -1.19
N SER A 208 1.95 10.11 -0.04
CA SER A 208 0.50 9.96 0.21
C SER A 208 -0.26 10.64 -0.93
N PRO A 209 -1.19 9.95 -1.61
CA PRO A 209 -1.72 10.40 -2.89
C PRO A 209 -2.83 11.46 -2.74
N GLY A 210 -3.09 11.94 -1.51
CA GLY A 210 -4.19 12.88 -1.24
C GLY A 210 -5.59 12.29 -1.49
N CYS A 211 -5.68 10.98 -1.69
CA CYS A 211 -6.90 10.21 -1.91
C CYS A 211 -6.71 8.79 -1.35
N SER A 212 -7.79 8.03 -1.30
CA SER A 212 -7.79 6.61 -0.92
C SER A 212 -7.03 5.74 -1.94
N VAL A 213 -6.91 4.43 -1.68
CA VAL A 213 -6.19 3.51 -2.57
C VAL A 213 -6.91 2.19 -2.77
N GLN A 214 -6.78 1.61 -3.96
CA GLN A 214 -7.40 0.33 -4.33
C GLN A 214 -6.51 -0.53 -5.22
N ARG A 215 -6.78 -1.84 -5.27
CA ARG A 215 -6.18 -2.79 -6.21
C ARG A 215 -7.06 -2.94 -7.45
N VAL A 216 -6.40 -3.02 -8.61
CA VAL A 216 -7.05 -3.27 -9.92
C VAL A 216 -6.69 -4.63 -10.52
N ARG A 217 -5.90 -5.42 -9.79
CA ARG A 217 -5.42 -6.75 -10.20
C ARG A 217 -5.16 -7.59 -8.95
N GLN A 218 -5.30 -8.91 -9.10
CA GLN A 218 -4.97 -9.90 -8.06
C GLN A 218 -3.52 -9.78 -7.58
N THR A 219 -2.63 -9.38 -8.49
CA THR A 219 -1.22 -9.08 -8.26
C THR A 219 -0.91 -7.68 -8.77
N GLY A 220 -0.23 -6.85 -7.98
CA GLY A 220 0.15 -5.50 -8.40
C GLY A 220 0.22 -4.51 -7.24
N GLU A 221 0.52 -3.26 -7.56
CA GLU A 221 0.54 -2.16 -6.61
C GLU A 221 -0.88 -1.66 -6.31
N LEU A 222 -1.06 -1.03 -5.16
CA LEU A 222 -2.25 -0.25 -4.87
C LEU A 222 -2.16 1.09 -5.61
N LEU A 223 -3.21 1.43 -6.34
CA LEU A 223 -3.29 2.66 -7.13
C LEU A 223 -4.16 3.70 -6.41
N PRO A 224 -3.93 5.01 -6.66
CA PRO A 224 -4.83 6.07 -6.23
C PRO A 224 -6.27 5.81 -6.67
N HIS A 225 -7.20 5.95 -5.73
CA HIS A 225 -8.61 5.61 -5.94
C HIS A 225 -9.27 6.42 -7.08
N THR A 226 -8.79 7.62 -7.36
CA THR A 226 -9.30 8.53 -8.40
C THR A 226 -9.09 8.05 -9.85
N THR A 227 -8.36 6.95 -10.06
CA THR A 227 -7.85 6.56 -11.39
C THR A 227 -8.74 5.54 -12.14
N ILE A 228 -9.88 5.12 -11.57
CA ILE A 228 -10.56 3.86 -11.96
C ILE A 228 -12.06 4.13 -12.22
N ASP A 229 -12.45 4.18 -13.50
CA ASP A 229 -13.82 4.21 -14.10
C ASP A 229 -14.84 5.26 -13.62
N GLY A 230 -14.45 6.27 -12.84
CA GLY A 230 -15.42 7.25 -12.30
C GLY A 230 -16.46 6.62 -11.37
N ALA A 231 -16.20 5.41 -10.89
CA ALA A 231 -16.89 4.77 -9.77
C ALA A 231 -15.90 4.73 -8.61
N LEU A 232 -16.09 5.61 -7.63
CA LEU A 232 -15.12 5.90 -6.57
C LEU A 232 -15.30 5.04 -5.30
N PHE A 233 -15.85 3.84 -5.45
CA PHE A 233 -16.00 2.87 -4.38
C PHE A 233 -15.91 1.48 -5.01
N SER A 234 -15.15 0.54 -4.45
CA SER A 234 -15.47 -0.88 -4.65
C SER A 234 -16.74 -1.16 -3.85
N PRO A 235 -17.88 -1.45 -4.49
CA PRO A 235 -19.00 -2.01 -3.78
C PRO A 235 -18.76 -3.52 -3.70
N GLY A 236 -17.58 -4.03 -3.35
CA GLY A 236 -17.37 -5.47 -3.21
C GLY A 236 -16.98 -6.25 -4.47
N TRP A 237 -16.26 -5.66 -5.43
CA TRP A 237 -15.65 -6.43 -6.52
C TRP A 237 -14.27 -5.87 -6.90
N ILE A 238 -13.36 -6.74 -7.32
CA ILE A 238 -12.06 -6.33 -7.84
C ILE A 238 -12.13 -6.32 -9.36
N PRO A 239 -11.93 -5.17 -10.01
CA PRO A 239 -11.81 -5.15 -11.44
C PRO A 239 -10.66 -6.02 -11.92
N GLU A 240 -10.89 -6.95 -12.83
CA GLU A 240 -9.83 -7.43 -13.72
C GLU A 240 -9.78 -6.45 -14.89
N ARG A 241 -8.94 -5.40 -14.79
CA ARG A 241 -8.78 -4.43 -15.88
C ARG A 241 -7.45 -4.60 -16.62
N VAL A 242 -7.58 -4.84 -17.91
CA VAL A 242 -6.56 -4.59 -18.93
C VAL A 242 -6.24 -3.10 -18.87
N THR A 243 -4.97 -2.77 -18.69
CA THR A 243 -4.52 -1.37 -18.74
C THR A 243 -4.64 -0.88 -20.18
N ILE A 244 -5.16 0.33 -20.40
CA ILE A 244 -5.38 0.91 -21.74
C ILE A 244 -4.10 0.91 -22.61
N SER A 245 -2.92 0.78 -22.02
CA SER A 245 -1.65 0.61 -22.75
C SER A 245 -1.47 -0.73 -23.46
N GLU A 246 -2.35 -1.72 -23.26
CA GLU A 246 -2.34 -3.00 -23.97
C GLU A 246 -3.37 -3.03 -25.13
N ALA A 247 -4.16 -1.96 -25.30
CA ALA A 247 -5.22 -1.87 -26.31
C ALA A 247 -4.85 -1.00 -27.54
N GLU A 248 -3.60 -0.54 -27.64
CA GLU A 248 -3.11 0.23 -28.81
C GLU A 248 -2.30 -0.61 -29.81
N ASP A 249 -2.22 -1.93 -29.61
CA ASP A 249 -1.47 -2.84 -30.49
C ASP A 249 -2.35 -3.85 -31.28
N ASP A 250 -3.65 -3.57 -31.48
CA ASP A 250 -4.53 -4.31 -32.41
C ASP A 250 -5.20 -3.40 -33.45
#